data_AF-A0A0N5AU18-F1
#
_entry.id   AF-A0A0N5AU18-F1
#
_cell.length_a   1.000
_cell.length_b   1.000
_cell.length_c   1.000
_cell.angle_alpha   90.00
_cell.angle_beta   90.00
_cell.angle_gamma   90.00
#
_symmetry.space_group_name_H-M   'P 1'
#
loop_
_entity.id
_entity.type
_entity.pdbx_description
1 polymer ?
#
loop_
_entity_poly.entity_id
_entity_poly.type
_entity_poly.pdbx_seq_one_letter_code
_entity_poly.pdbx_strand_id
1 'polypeptide(L)' 'MVMCDNKDCPIEWFHFGCVGLSETPKGRWYCPTCLAEKSKKKYLNAAKAAS' A
#
# COMPACT_ATOMS: atom_id res chain seq x y z
N MET A 1 9.40 12.57 4.78
CA MET A 1 8.44 12.03 3.79
C MET A 1 8.92 10.66 3.35
N VAL A 2 8.02 9.73 3.05
CA VAL A 2 8.31 8.36 2.59
C VAL A 2 7.69 8.15 1.21
N MET A 3 8.37 7.39 0.35
CA MET A 3 7.84 6.97 -0.94
C MET A 3 7.22 5.58 -0.84
N CYS A 4 6.02 5.40 -1.40
CA CYS A 4 5.40 4.10 -1.57
C CYS A 4 6.13 3.30 -2.65
N ASP A 5 6.49 2.05 -2.36
CA ASP A 5 7.22 1.17 -3.28
C ASP A 5 6.32 0.61 -4.41
N ASN A 6 5.01 0.86 -4.36
CA ASN A 6 4.11 0.51 -5.45
C ASN A 6 4.25 1.53 -6.59
N LYS A 7 4.81 1.11 -7.72
CA LYS A 7 5.02 1.97 -8.91
C LYS A 7 3.72 2.55 -9.49
N ASP A 8 2.60 1.88 -9.25
CA ASP A 8 1.28 2.33 -9.69
C ASP A 8 0.55 3.15 -8.59
N CYS A 9 1.26 3.59 -7.55
CA CYS A 9 0.67 4.42 -6.50
C CYS A 9 0.39 5.82 -7.05
N PRO A 10 -0.86 6.33 -7.00
CA PRO A 10 -1.18 7.64 -7.57
C PRO A 10 -0.66 8.82 -6.76
N ILE A 11 -0.24 8.59 -5.51
CA ILE A 11 0.22 9.65 -4.59
C ILE A 11 1.74 9.63 -4.44
N GLU A 12 2.34 8.44 -4.45
CA GLU A 12 3.78 8.15 -4.31
C GLU A 12 4.44 8.65 -3.01
N TRP A 13 4.24 9.89 -2.59
CA TRP A 13 4.92 10.54 -1.46
C TRP A 13 3.98 10.88 -0.31
N PHE A 14 4.42 10.58 0.92
CA PHE A 14 3.63 10.78 2.12
C PHE A 14 4.44 11.43 3.25
N HIS A 15 3.82 12.29 4.04
CA HIS A 15 4.42 12.75 5.30
C HIS A 15 4.41 11.62 6.32
N PHE A 16 5.49 11.51 7.10
CA PHE A 16 5.63 10.47 8.12
C PHE A 16 4.46 10.47 9.12
N GLY A 17 4.12 11.63 9.68
CA GLY A 17 3.00 11.75 10.63
C GLY A 17 1.63 11.40 10.04
N CYS A 18 1.39 11.66 8.75
CA CYS A 18 0.13 11.32 8.10
C CYS A 18 -0.08 9.81 7.92
N VAL A 19 1.00 9.02 7.95
CA VAL A 19 0.95 7.57 7.76
C VAL A 19 1.45 6.79 8.98
N GLY A 20 1.54 7.46 10.14
CA GLY A 20 1.92 6.82 11.40
C GLY A 20 3.38 6.36 11.48
N LEU A 21 4.26 6.92 10.65
CA LEU A 21 5.69 6.68 10.75
C LEU A 21 6.32 7.71 11.69
N SER A 22 7.13 7.23 12.63
CA SER A 22 8.00 8.06 13.48
C SER A 22 9.43 8.12 12.96
N GLU A 23 9.85 7.09 12.22
CA GLU A 23 11.20 6.93 11.70
C GLU A 23 11.18 6.41 10.26
N THR A 24 12.33 6.49 9.59
CA THR A 24 12.48 5.98 8.23
C THR A 24 12.30 4.45 8.23
N PRO A 25 11.33 3.91 7.47
CA PRO A 25 11.11 2.48 7.42
C PRO A 25 12.31 1.76 6.83
N LYS A 26 12.64 0.60 7.40
CA LYS A 26 13.71 -0.26 6.86
C LYS A 26 13.14 -1.14 5.75
N GLY A 27 13.65 -0.96 4.54
CA GLY A 27 13.24 -1.73 3.37
C GLY A 27 11.99 -1.17 2.68
N ARG A 28 11.22 -2.05 2.03
CA ARG A 28 10.07 -1.63 1.21
C ARG A 28 8.90 -1.23 2.09
N TRP A 29 8.37 -0.05 1.81
CA TRP A 29 7.20 0.49 2.48
C TRP A 29 6.06 0.72 1.48
N TYR A 30 4.83 0.38 1.87
CA TYR A 30 3.64 0.56 1.06
C TYR A 30 2.63 1.40 1.83
N CYS A 31 1.99 2.35 1.17
CA CYS A 31 0.98 3.19 1.80
C CYS A 31 -0.29 2.40 2.17
N PRO A 32 -1.10 2.89 3.14
CA PRO A 32 -2.31 2.20 3.59
C PRO A 32 -3.28 1.86 2.45
N THR A 33 -3.42 2.77 1.48
CA THR A 33 -4.28 2.57 0.31
C THR A 33 -3.81 1.40 -0.55
N CYS A 34 -2.50 1.31 -0.86
CA CYS A 34 -1.97 0.21 -1.66
C CYS A 34 -2.02 -1.14 -0.92
N LEU A 35 -1.88 -1.15 0.40
CA LEU A 35 -2.06 -2.35 1.22
C LEU A 35 -3.52 -2.84 1.21
N ALA A 36 -4.49 -1.93 1.33
CA ALA A 36 -5.90 -2.26 1.26
C ALA A 36 -6.31 -2.81 -0.13
N GLU A 37 -5.80 -2.22 -1.21
CA GLU A 37 -6.06 -2.68 -2.57
C GLU A 37 -5.52 -4.10 -2.85
N LYS A 38 -4.35 -4.45 -2.31
CA LYS A 38 -3.81 -5.81 -2.41
C LYS A 38 -4.74 -6.84 -1.76
N SER A 39 -5.28 -6.51 -0.59
CA SER A 39 -6.25 -7.36 0.10
C SER A 39 -7.54 -7.52 -0.71
N LYS A 40 -8.10 -6.42 -1.24
CA LYS A 40 -9.33 -6.44 -2.05
C LYS A 40 -9.19 -7.29 -3.32
N LYS A 41 -8.05 -7.16 -4.03
CA LYS A 41 -7.75 -7.97 -5.21
C LYS A 41 -7.68 -9.47 -4.89
N LYS A 42 -7.14 -9.85 -3.73
CA LYS A 42 -7.12 -11.25 -3.27
C LYS A 42 -8.53 -11.83 -3.13
N TYR A 43 -9.45 -11.09 -2.51
CA TYR A 43 -10.84 -11.53 -2.36
C TYR A 43 -11.60 -11.57 -3.69
N LEU A 44 -11.41 -10.57 -4.55
CA LEU A 44 -12.06 -10.54 -5.87
C LEU A 44 -11.59 -11.71 -6.75
N ASN A 45 -10.28 -11.98 -6.77
CA ASN A 45 -9.71 -13.07 -7.56
C ASN A 45 -10.14 -14.44 -7.01
N ALA A 46 -10.24 -14.59 -5.67
CA ALA A 46 -10.76 -15.81 -5.05
C ALA A 46 -12.24 -16.03 -5.39
N ALA A 47 -13.06 -14.98 -5.34
CA ALA A 47 -14.47 -15.06 -5.72
C ALA A 47 -14.66 -15.42 -7.21
N LYS A 48 -13.82 -14.86 -8.09
CA LYS A 48 -13.86 -15.16 -9.53
C LYS A 48 -13.37 -16.57 -9.87
N ALA A 49 -12.47 -17.15 -9.07
CA ALA A 49 -12.00 -18.53 -9.25
C ALA A 49 -12.99 -19.59 -8.74
N ALA A 50 -13.99 -19.17 -7.95
CA ALA A 50 -15.07 -20.03 -7.44
C ALA A 50 -16.36 -19.96 -8.28
N SER A 51 -16.31 -19.30 -9.45
CA SER A 51 -17.40 -19.19 -10.43
C SER A 51 -17.09 -19.97 -11.69
#